data_AF-A0A5C5VRJ5-F1
#
_entry.id   AF-A0A5C5VRJ5-F1
#
_cell.length_a   1.000
_cell.length_b   1.000
_cell.length_c   1.000
_cell.angle_alpha   90.00
_cell.angle_beta   90.00
_cell.angle_gamma   90.00
#
_symmetry.space_group_name_H-M   'P 1'
#
loop_
_entity.id
_entity.type
_entity.pdbx_description
1 polymer ?
#
loop_
_entity_poly.entity_id
_entity_poly.type
_entity_poly.pdbx_seq_one_letter_code
_entity_poly.pdbx_strand_id
1 'polypeptide(L)'
;MSSSRANVPGPWLTIRTLFAHHDWARDKLLSVAATLSDAQLDAGVAMGLGSLRDTLHHLWAAEAVWLERWKHVPQARLAEHSPRLPVDELGQRWRATSRERDDLLQALDDAAIQQPLTYSHPDGNSYSQRLGDQMMHVCNHAVHHRAQALNMLRRCGAATPGLDFLFMKLEQPPFLRSAPLDAASLRRYFAYTDWADAKIFDAAGSLPNDALSQSFEIGHGSIGRTLAHMLDTHRWWCENWHTPDGAVRDFHPSDAASSLREFRELFARTAARRDDSLRGCSNADLQRRVRARRGDERTLEFALGETMLQLCLHGTHHRAQLANMLRQHHVAPPRLDLVLWSREVES
;
A
#
# COMPACT_ATOMS: atom_id res chain seq x y z
N MET A 1 33.31 5.51 29.26
CA MET A 1 33.12 5.88 27.84
C MET A 1 32.11 4.92 27.24
N SER A 2 30.81 5.25 27.36
CA SER A 2 29.74 4.50 26.70
C SER A 2 29.64 5.00 25.27
N SER A 3 30.03 4.18 24.31
CA SER A 3 29.87 4.47 22.89
C SER A 3 28.38 4.53 22.58
N SER A 4 27.86 5.72 22.29
CA SER A 4 26.52 5.86 21.72
C SER A 4 26.55 5.23 20.33
N ARG A 5 26.05 4.00 20.19
CA ARG A 5 25.68 3.47 18.89
C ARG A 5 24.64 4.43 18.31
N ALA A 6 25.02 5.16 17.27
CA ALA A 6 24.07 5.91 16.47
C ALA A 6 22.94 4.95 16.07
N ASN A 7 21.70 5.36 16.34
CA ASN A 7 20.50 4.56 16.18
C ASN A 7 20.25 4.34 14.67
N VAL A 8 20.90 3.34 14.08
CA VAL A 8 20.67 2.96 12.69
C VAL A 8 19.22 2.52 12.57
N PRO A 9 18.40 3.10 11.65
CA PRO A 9 17.02 2.70 11.53
C PRO A 9 16.89 1.22 11.22
N GLY A 10 16.23 0.46 12.10
CA GLY A 10 15.89 -0.93 11.85
C GLY A 10 14.46 -1.09 11.32
N PRO A 11 14.06 -2.33 10.96
CA PRO A 11 12.72 -2.67 10.48
C PRO A 11 11.57 -2.12 11.34
N TRP A 12 11.80 -1.96 12.64
CA TRP A 12 10.86 -1.39 13.57
C TRP A 12 10.43 0.03 13.20
N LEU A 13 11.39 0.88 12.85
CA LEU A 13 11.09 2.26 12.51
C LEU A 13 10.34 2.40 11.16
N THR A 14 10.58 1.47 10.22
CA THR A 14 9.81 1.39 8.98
C THR A 14 8.34 1.06 9.28
N ILE A 15 8.07 0.12 10.18
CA ILE A 15 6.68 -0.23 10.58
C ILE A 15 5.96 0.97 11.17
N ARG A 16 6.62 1.74 12.04
CA ARG A 16 6.04 2.99 12.58
C ARG A 16 5.72 4.01 11.49
N THR A 17 6.59 4.13 10.49
CA THR A 17 6.35 5.01 9.32
C THR A 17 5.12 4.56 8.53
N LEU A 18 4.93 3.24 8.35
CA LEU A 18 3.74 2.69 7.69
C LEU A 18 2.44 2.99 8.45
N PHE A 19 2.43 2.83 9.78
CA PHE A 19 1.25 3.16 10.58
C PHE A 19 0.96 4.67 10.63
N ALA A 20 1.99 5.52 10.66
CA ALA A 20 1.79 6.96 10.54
C ALA A 20 1.11 7.35 9.21
N HIS A 21 1.51 6.72 8.10
CA HIS A 21 0.81 6.86 6.81
C HIS A 21 -0.61 6.32 6.86
N HIS A 22 -0.80 5.17 7.50
CA HIS A 22 -2.10 4.54 7.63
C HIS A 22 -3.09 5.48 8.34
N ASP A 23 -2.69 6.06 9.47
CA ASP A 23 -3.51 6.98 10.26
C ASP A 23 -3.82 8.28 9.53
N TRP A 24 -2.80 8.89 8.91
CA TRP A 24 -2.99 10.11 8.11
C TRP A 24 -3.99 9.88 6.98
N ALA A 25 -3.86 8.76 6.26
CA ALA A 25 -4.76 8.45 5.16
C ALA A 25 -6.16 8.05 5.63
N ARG A 26 -6.28 7.37 6.78
CA ARG A 26 -7.57 7.11 7.45
C ARG A 26 -8.29 8.44 7.72
N ASP A 27 -7.61 9.39 8.36
CA ASP A 27 -8.24 10.64 8.77
C ASP A 27 -8.69 11.49 7.56
N LYS A 28 -7.88 11.54 6.50
CA LYS A 28 -8.28 12.14 5.22
C LYS A 28 -9.52 11.49 4.62
N LEU A 29 -9.55 10.15 4.60
CA LEU A 29 -10.66 9.40 4.04
C LEU A 29 -11.95 9.59 4.85
N LEU A 30 -11.88 9.47 6.17
CA LEU A 30 -13.00 9.68 7.08
C LEU A 30 -13.53 11.12 7.01
N SER A 31 -12.63 12.10 6.87
CA SER A 31 -13.03 13.51 6.73
C SER A 31 -13.90 13.75 5.51
N VAL A 32 -13.64 13.09 4.39
CA VAL A 32 -14.50 13.20 3.20
C VAL A 32 -15.78 12.38 3.39
N ALA A 33 -15.68 11.16 3.90
CA ALA A 33 -16.84 10.30 4.13
C ALA A 33 -17.87 10.94 5.08
N ALA A 34 -17.41 11.73 6.06
CA ALA A 34 -18.28 12.46 6.99
C ALA A 34 -19.13 13.55 6.33
N THR A 35 -18.83 13.95 5.08
CA THR A 35 -19.63 14.92 4.31
C THR A 35 -20.77 14.28 3.51
N LEU A 36 -20.81 12.95 3.46
CA LEU A 36 -21.78 12.20 2.67
C LEU A 36 -23.02 11.86 3.49
N SER A 37 -24.17 11.79 2.81
CA SER A 37 -25.40 11.23 3.40
C SER A 37 -25.30 9.72 3.60
N ASP A 38 -26.13 9.17 4.49
CA ASP A 38 -26.19 7.72 4.70
C ASP A 38 -26.54 6.95 3.41
N ALA A 39 -27.40 7.52 2.56
CA ALA A 39 -27.75 6.94 1.27
C ALA A 39 -26.54 6.86 0.31
N GLN A 40 -25.64 7.84 0.34
CA GLN A 40 -24.40 7.81 -0.45
C GLN A 40 -23.39 6.82 0.13
N LEU A 41 -23.25 6.78 1.46
CA LEU A 41 -22.35 5.84 2.14
C LEU A 41 -22.74 4.36 1.90
N ASP A 42 -24.04 4.10 1.82
CA ASP A 42 -24.62 2.77 1.66
C ASP A 42 -24.94 2.41 0.20
N ALA A 43 -24.63 3.30 -0.75
CA ALA A 43 -24.88 3.08 -2.17
C ALA A 43 -24.11 1.83 -2.67
N GLY A 44 -24.86 0.88 -3.23
CA GLY A 44 -24.32 -0.37 -3.72
C GLY A 44 -23.34 -0.21 -4.88
N VAL A 45 -22.21 -0.88 -4.79
CA VAL A 45 -21.17 -0.90 -5.83
C VAL A 45 -20.71 -2.34 -6.11
N ALA A 46 -20.52 -2.71 -7.38
CA ALA A 46 -20.01 -4.02 -7.77
C ALA A 46 -18.48 -4.10 -7.61
N MET A 47 -17.99 -3.80 -6.40
CA MET A 47 -16.56 -3.70 -6.05
C MET A 47 -16.37 -4.02 -4.56
N GLY A 48 -15.29 -4.73 -4.23
CA GLY A 48 -14.85 -4.92 -2.85
C GLY A 48 -15.97 -5.44 -1.95
N LEU A 49 -16.26 -4.68 -0.89
CA LEU A 49 -17.21 -4.99 0.18
C LEU A 49 -18.65 -4.53 -0.14
N GLY A 50 -18.90 -3.96 -1.33
CA GLY A 50 -20.24 -3.63 -1.79
C GLY A 50 -20.73 -2.22 -1.47
N SER A 51 -20.14 -1.51 -0.50
CA SER A 51 -20.44 -0.10 -0.21
C SER A 51 -19.24 0.63 0.41
N LEU A 52 -19.29 1.96 0.45
CA LEU A 52 -18.26 2.77 1.10
C LEU A 52 -18.29 2.53 2.61
N ARG A 53 -19.46 2.50 3.25
CA ARG A 53 -19.57 2.25 4.69
C ARG A 53 -18.99 0.89 5.07
N ASP A 54 -19.34 -0.16 4.32
CA ASP A 54 -18.85 -1.51 4.60
C ASP A 54 -17.33 -1.60 4.39
N THR A 55 -16.78 -0.84 3.43
CA THR A 55 -15.32 -0.74 3.22
C THR A 55 -14.60 -0.03 4.36
N LEU A 56 -15.16 1.10 4.86
CA LEU A 56 -14.59 1.82 6.01
C LEU A 56 -14.65 0.98 7.29
N HIS A 57 -15.77 0.30 7.51
CA HIS A 57 -15.94 -0.60 8.63
C HIS A 57 -14.95 -1.79 8.55
N HIS A 58 -14.79 -2.37 7.36
CA HIS A 58 -13.83 -3.46 7.13
C HIS A 58 -12.39 -3.05 7.43
N LEU A 59 -11.98 -1.83 7.01
CA LEU A 59 -10.64 -1.31 7.32
C LEU A 59 -10.39 -1.23 8.83
N TRP A 60 -11.35 -0.68 9.60
CA TRP A 60 -11.27 -0.65 11.06
C TRP A 60 -11.26 -2.06 11.66
N ALA A 61 -12.20 -2.91 11.28
CA ALA A 61 -12.34 -4.25 11.82
C ALA A 61 -11.09 -5.11 11.55
N ALA A 62 -10.45 -4.93 10.38
CA ALA A 62 -9.19 -5.57 10.05
C ALA A 62 -8.06 -5.12 10.99
N GLU A 63 -7.89 -3.81 11.24
CA GLU A 63 -6.89 -3.34 12.21
C GLU A 63 -7.18 -3.87 13.63
N ALA A 64 -8.44 -3.85 14.05
CA ALA A 64 -8.85 -4.32 15.37
C ALA A 64 -8.55 -5.81 15.59
N VAL A 65 -8.93 -6.68 14.64
CA VAL A 65 -8.69 -8.14 14.79
C VAL A 65 -7.19 -8.47 14.78
N TRP A 66 -6.39 -7.74 14.00
CA TRP A 66 -4.95 -7.96 13.98
C TRP A 66 -4.30 -7.48 15.28
N LEU A 67 -4.75 -6.36 15.84
CA LEU A 67 -4.31 -5.89 17.15
C LEU A 67 -4.64 -6.90 18.26
N GLU A 68 -5.85 -7.47 18.24
CA GLU A 68 -6.23 -8.54 19.17
C GLU A 68 -5.31 -9.76 19.04
N ARG A 69 -4.96 -10.17 17.82
CA ARG A 69 -3.99 -11.26 17.59
C ARG A 69 -2.62 -10.93 18.17
N TRP A 70 -2.13 -9.70 17.99
CA TRP A 70 -0.85 -9.26 18.55
C TRP A 70 -0.85 -9.21 20.08
N LYS A 71 -2.01 -8.98 20.69
CA LYS A 71 -2.24 -9.05 22.14
C LYS A 71 -2.53 -10.48 22.64
N HIS A 72 -2.42 -11.50 21.78
CA HIS A 72 -2.73 -12.89 22.07
C HIS A 72 -4.16 -13.13 22.59
N VAL A 73 -5.12 -12.31 22.18
CA VAL A 73 -6.54 -12.51 22.53
C VAL A 73 -7.02 -13.81 21.88
N PRO A 74 -7.53 -14.79 22.67
CA PRO A 74 -8.01 -16.05 22.13
C PRO A 74 -9.19 -15.83 21.17
N GLN A 75 -9.17 -16.52 20.03
CA GLN A 75 -10.25 -16.49 19.04
C GLN A 75 -10.64 -15.08 18.53
N ALA A 76 -9.67 -14.19 18.38
CA ALA A 76 -9.86 -12.89 17.71
C ALA A 76 -10.60 -13.09 16.37
N ARG A 77 -11.76 -12.43 16.20
CA ARG A 77 -12.62 -12.54 15.02
C ARG A 77 -12.88 -11.16 14.44
N LEU A 78 -12.95 -11.10 13.11
CA LEU A 78 -13.39 -9.89 12.44
C LEU A 78 -14.81 -9.56 12.91
N ALA A 79 -15.04 -8.30 13.22
CA ALA A 79 -16.33 -7.81 13.70
C ALA A 79 -17.35 -7.65 12.55
N GLU A 80 -17.42 -8.61 11.61
CA GLU A 80 -18.16 -8.53 10.33
C GLU A 80 -19.66 -8.26 10.48
N HIS A 81 -20.25 -8.57 11.63
CA HIS A 81 -21.68 -8.40 11.92
C HIS A 81 -21.97 -7.22 12.86
N SER A 82 -21.02 -6.31 13.05
CA SER A 82 -21.29 -5.11 13.85
C SER A 82 -22.35 -4.22 13.17
N PRO A 83 -23.19 -3.53 13.96
CA PRO A 83 -24.16 -2.59 13.39
C PRO A 83 -23.46 -1.54 12.53
N ARG A 84 -24.12 -1.11 11.45
CA ARG A 84 -23.64 -0.03 10.58
C ARG A 84 -23.50 1.26 11.39
N LEU A 85 -22.26 1.61 11.71
CA LEU A 85 -21.95 2.78 12.52
C LEU A 85 -22.00 4.06 11.68
N PRO A 86 -22.49 5.18 12.24
CA PRO A 86 -22.19 6.52 11.75
C PRO A 86 -20.67 6.73 11.56
N VAL A 87 -20.27 7.54 10.56
CA VAL A 87 -18.85 7.73 10.20
C VAL A 87 -18.04 8.35 11.36
N ASP A 88 -18.66 9.26 12.12
CA ASP A 88 -18.05 9.87 13.29
C ASP A 88 -17.82 8.86 14.42
N GLU A 89 -18.80 8.00 14.71
CA GLU A 89 -18.66 6.93 15.70
C GLU A 89 -17.59 5.91 15.27
N LEU A 90 -17.62 5.48 14.00
CA LEU A 90 -16.57 4.61 13.44
C LEU A 90 -15.19 5.24 13.58
N GLY A 91 -15.06 6.54 13.27
CA GLY A 91 -13.81 7.27 13.41
C GLY A 91 -13.33 7.42 14.86
N GLN A 92 -14.24 7.47 15.84
CA GLN A 92 -13.89 7.45 17.26
C GLN A 92 -13.37 6.08 17.69
N ARG A 93 -14.07 5.00 17.31
CA ARG A 93 -13.65 3.62 17.60
C ARG A 93 -12.32 3.30 16.95
N TRP A 94 -12.14 3.68 15.70
CA TRP A 94 -10.89 3.45 14.97
C TRP A 94 -9.72 4.19 15.61
N ARG A 95 -9.90 5.45 16.01
CA ARG A 95 -8.86 6.18 16.75
C ARG A 95 -8.57 5.58 18.13
N ALA A 96 -9.53 4.94 18.79
CA ALA A 96 -9.29 4.20 20.02
C ALA A 96 -8.43 2.95 19.76
N THR A 97 -8.78 2.16 18.74
CA THR A 97 -7.98 1.01 18.28
C THR A 97 -6.54 1.45 17.93
N SER A 98 -6.36 2.55 17.20
CA SER A 98 -5.03 3.02 16.84
C SER A 98 -4.22 3.52 18.04
N ARG A 99 -4.86 4.08 19.09
CA ARG A 99 -4.16 4.39 20.35
C ARG A 99 -3.66 3.14 21.07
N GLU A 100 -4.50 2.11 21.20
CA GLU A 100 -4.08 0.84 21.78
C GLU A 100 -2.96 0.17 20.97
N ARG A 101 -3.04 0.25 19.64
CA ARG A 101 -1.98 -0.19 18.74
C ARG A 101 -0.70 0.60 19.01
N ASP A 102 -0.77 1.91 19.12
CA ASP A 102 0.40 2.77 19.34
C ASP A 102 1.06 2.50 20.70
N ASP A 103 0.28 2.20 21.73
CA ASP A 103 0.79 1.78 23.05
C ASP A 103 1.53 0.43 22.95
N LEU A 104 0.96 -0.55 22.23
CA LEU A 104 1.64 -1.82 21.95
C LEU A 104 2.92 -1.61 21.15
N LEU A 105 2.86 -0.78 20.11
CA LEU A 105 3.99 -0.44 19.26
C LEU A 105 5.13 0.18 20.09
N GLN A 106 4.85 1.08 21.03
CA GLN A 106 5.89 1.66 21.90
C GLN A 106 6.69 0.65 22.73
N ALA A 107 6.13 -0.53 22.99
CA ALA A 107 6.79 -1.60 23.74
C ALA A 107 7.64 -2.55 22.86
N LEU A 108 7.64 -2.38 21.53
CA LEU A 108 8.36 -3.25 20.60
C LEU A 108 9.69 -2.66 20.12
N ASP A 109 10.58 -3.57 19.70
CA ASP A 109 11.86 -3.26 19.07
C ASP A 109 12.10 -4.15 17.84
N ASP A 110 13.28 -4.00 17.22
CA ASP A 110 13.66 -4.80 16.05
C ASP A 110 13.71 -6.30 16.34
N ALA A 111 14.05 -6.74 17.56
CA ALA A 111 14.11 -8.16 17.88
C ALA A 111 12.71 -8.76 18.02
N ALA A 112 11.79 -8.01 18.64
CA ALA A 112 10.42 -8.43 18.89
C ALA A 112 9.63 -8.62 17.59
N ILE A 113 9.75 -7.69 16.63
CA ILE A 113 9.02 -7.79 15.35
C ILE A 113 9.53 -8.92 14.46
N GLN A 114 10.73 -9.45 14.70
CA GLN A 114 11.26 -10.61 13.99
C GLN A 114 10.78 -11.94 14.58
N GLN A 115 10.20 -11.93 15.78
CA GLN A 115 9.67 -13.14 16.39
C GLN A 115 8.41 -13.60 15.66
N PRO A 116 8.23 -14.92 15.48
CA PRO A 116 6.99 -15.46 14.96
C PRO A 116 5.86 -15.24 15.97
N LEU A 117 4.69 -14.81 15.49
CA LEU A 117 3.45 -14.79 16.26
C LEU A 117 2.44 -15.72 15.59
N THR A 118 1.96 -16.70 16.36
CA THR A 118 0.94 -17.65 15.90
C THR A 118 -0.45 -17.15 16.25
N TYR A 119 -1.38 -17.25 15.31
CA TYR A 119 -2.80 -16.98 15.55
C TYR A 119 -3.68 -18.07 14.92
N SER A 120 -4.82 -18.33 15.55
CA SER A 120 -5.85 -19.20 15.01
C SER A 120 -6.71 -18.46 14.00
N HIS A 121 -7.09 -19.14 12.93
CA HIS A 121 -7.92 -18.60 11.87
C HIS A 121 -9.30 -19.26 11.86
N PRO A 122 -10.36 -18.56 11.42
CA PRO A 122 -11.73 -19.12 11.41
C PRO A 122 -11.92 -20.40 10.60
N ASP A 123 -11.00 -20.73 9.70
CA ASP A 123 -11.01 -21.99 8.93
C ASP A 123 -10.51 -23.21 9.73
N GLY A 124 -10.18 -23.02 11.01
CA GLY A 124 -9.68 -24.06 11.92
C GLY A 124 -8.16 -24.24 11.88
N ASN A 125 -7.45 -23.58 10.96
CA ASN A 125 -6.01 -23.63 10.87
C ASN A 125 -5.36 -22.63 11.82
N SER A 126 -4.09 -22.88 12.16
CA SER A 126 -3.24 -21.89 12.82
C SER A 126 -2.12 -21.46 11.87
N TYR A 127 -1.80 -20.18 11.90
CA TYR A 127 -0.77 -19.60 11.05
C TYR A 127 0.28 -18.90 11.89
N SER A 128 1.55 -19.10 11.53
CA SER A 128 2.70 -18.47 12.18
C SER A 128 3.52 -17.69 11.16
N GLN A 129 3.72 -16.39 11.42
CA GLN A 129 4.54 -15.47 10.61
C GLN A 129 5.25 -14.50 11.55
N ARG A 130 6.33 -13.86 11.08
CA ARG A 130 6.98 -12.78 11.85
C ARG A 130 5.97 -11.68 12.18
N LEU A 131 6.01 -11.16 13.40
CA LEU A 131 5.10 -10.11 13.85
C LEU A 131 5.15 -8.88 12.92
N GLY A 132 6.35 -8.49 12.47
CA GLY A 132 6.55 -7.39 11.53
C GLY A 132 5.83 -7.59 10.20
N ASP A 133 5.76 -8.82 9.68
CA ASP A 133 5.06 -9.11 8.41
C ASP A 133 3.55 -8.97 8.56
N GLN A 134 3.01 -9.35 9.72
CA GLN A 134 1.61 -9.15 10.04
C GLN A 134 1.28 -7.65 10.10
N MET A 135 2.15 -6.84 10.71
CA MET A 135 2.00 -5.38 10.79
C MET A 135 2.11 -4.70 9.42
N MET A 136 3.09 -5.09 8.60
CA MET A 136 3.23 -4.61 7.22
C MET A 136 2.01 -5.00 6.37
N HIS A 137 1.48 -6.21 6.56
CA HIS A 137 0.26 -6.65 5.90
C HIS A 137 -0.95 -5.77 6.24
N VAL A 138 -1.18 -5.42 7.51
CA VAL A 138 -2.30 -4.52 7.89
C VAL A 138 -2.21 -3.19 7.13
N CYS A 139 -1.03 -2.58 7.11
CA CYS A 139 -0.83 -1.31 6.41
C CYS A 139 -1.04 -1.42 4.90
N ASN A 140 -0.50 -2.48 4.28
CA ASN A 140 -0.61 -2.71 2.83
C ASN A 140 -2.03 -3.10 2.40
N HIS A 141 -2.69 -3.96 3.17
CA HIS A 141 -4.11 -4.32 3.00
C HIS A 141 -4.99 -3.07 3.08
N ALA A 142 -4.70 -2.16 4.02
CA ALA A 142 -5.40 -0.91 4.10
C ALA A 142 -5.20 -0.01 2.86
N VAL A 143 -4.04 -0.04 2.21
CA VAL A 143 -3.84 0.69 0.94
C VAL A 143 -4.72 0.13 -0.17
N HIS A 144 -4.82 -1.20 -0.27
CA HIS A 144 -5.69 -1.87 -1.25
C HIS A 144 -7.15 -1.43 -1.09
N HIS A 145 -7.70 -1.50 0.13
CA HIS A 145 -9.10 -1.13 0.36
C HIS A 145 -9.33 0.39 0.32
N ARG A 146 -8.34 1.22 0.67
CA ARG A 146 -8.42 2.67 0.43
C ARG A 146 -8.52 3.01 -1.05
N ALA A 147 -7.87 2.27 -1.94
CA ALA A 147 -8.03 2.46 -3.38
C ALA A 147 -9.47 2.20 -3.85
N GLN A 148 -10.12 1.17 -3.30
CA GLN A 148 -11.53 0.88 -3.55
C GLN A 148 -12.42 2.00 -2.98
N ALA A 149 -12.19 2.43 -1.74
CA ALA A 149 -12.94 3.51 -1.10
C ALA A 149 -12.85 4.83 -1.88
N LEU A 150 -11.66 5.18 -2.41
CA LEU A 150 -11.49 6.35 -3.28
C LEU A 150 -12.33 6.26 -4.56
N ASN A 151 -12.46 5.07 -5.15
CA ASN A 151 -13.36 4.87 -6.27
C ASN A 151 -14.83 5.06 -5.87
N MET A 152 -15.23 4.54 -4.71
CA MET A 152 -16.59 4.68 -4.19
C MET A 152 -16.95 6.14 -3.90
N LEU A 153 -16.02 6.91 -3.32
CA LEU A 153 -16.17 8.36 -3.12
C LEU A 153 -16.42 9.08 -4.46
N ARG A 154 -15.62 8.77 -5.49
CA ARG A 154 -15.79 9.36 -6.82
C ARG A 154 -17.18 9.07 -7.40
N ARG A 155 -17.68 7.83 -7.28
CA ARG A 155 -19.02 7.46 -7.74
C ARG A 155 -20.14 8.18 -7.00
N CYS A 156 -19.89 8.60 -5.76
CA CYS A 156 -20.82 9.42 -4.98
C CYS A 156 -20.74 10.92 -5.32
N GLY A 157 -19.91 11.32 -6.30
CA GLY A 157 -19.65 12.72 -6.65
C GLY A 157 -18.78 13.47 -5.63
N ALA A 158 -18.15 12.75 -4.68
CA ALA A 158 -17.31 13.36 -3.65
C ALA A 158 -15.87 13.57 -4.14
N ALA A 159 -15.16 14.50 -3.50
CA ALA A 159 -13.74 14.69 -3.72
C ALA A 159 -12.95 13.43 -3.35
N THR A 160 -11.92 13.09 -4.13
CA THR A 160 -11.00 12.00 -3.79
C THR A 160 -9.71 12.58 -3.20
N PRO A 161 -9.45 12.41 -1.89
CA PRO A 161 -8.21 12.92 -1.30
C PRO A 161 -7.00 12.16 -1.87
N GLY A 162 -5.88 12.86 -2.06
CA GLY A 162 -4.62 12.22 -2.41
C GLY A 162 -4.09 11.45 -1.20
N LEU A 163 -3.94 10.13 -1.32
CA LEU A 163 -3.51 9.25 -0.22
C LEU A 163 -2.11 8.64 -0.41
N ASP A 164 -1.39 9.04 -1.46
CA ASP A 164 -0.01 8.61 -1.68
C ASP A 164 0.91 9.05 -0.53
N PHE A 165 1.88 8.21 -0.19
CA PHE A 165 2.84 8.46 0.90
C PHE A 165 3.62 9.77 0.69
N LEU A 166 4.03 10.08 -0.54
CA LEU A 166 4.72 11.35 -0.82
C LEU A 166 3.81 12.58 -0.63
N PHE A 167 2.49 12.46 -0.78
CA PHE A 167 1.59 13.58 -0.47
C PHE A 167 1.56 13.86 1.03
N MET A 168 1.56 12.83 1.87
CA MET A 168 1.77 13.00 3.31
C MET A 168 3.10 13.72 3.60
N LYS A 169 4.19 13.35 2.90
CA LYS A 169 5.49 14.01 3.06
C LYS A 169 5.44 15.50 2.66
N LEU A 170 4.71 15.85 1.61
CA LEU A 170 4.54 17.25 1.19
C LEU A 170 3.69 18.06 2.17
N GLU A 171 2.68 17.45 2.80
CA GLU A 171 1.87 18.10 3.83
C GLU A 171 2.61 18.32 5.16
N GLN A 172 3.76 17.67 5.35
CA GLN A 172 4.61 17.78 6.54
C GLN A 172 3.84 17.73 7.87
N PRO A 173 3.04 16.69 8.12
CA PRO A 173 2.27 16.62 9.36
C PRO A 173 3.23 16.60 10.57
N PRO A 174 2.85 17.23 11.70
CA PRO A 174 3.74 17.42 12.85
C PRO A 174 4.35 16.12 13.42
N PHE A 175 3.67 14.99 13.23
CA PHE A 175 4.07 13.67 13.72
C PHE A 175 5.09 12.94 12.84
N LEU A 176 5.40 13.42 11.62
CA LEU A 176 6.32 12.76 10.70
C LEU A 176 7.45 13.70 10.21
N ARG A 177 8.22 14.23 11.17
CA ARG A 177 9.40 15.08 10.86
C ARG A 177 10.52 14.31 10.17
N SER A 178 10.67 13.02 10.47
CA SER A 178 11.53 12.08 9.76
C SER A 178 10.74 10.80 9.48
N ALA A 179 10.96 10.19 8.31
CA ALA A 179 10.44 8.88 7.96
C ALA A 179 11.62 7.89 7.99
N PRO A 180 12.00 7.40 9.19
CA PRO A 180 13.08 6.43 9.29
C PRO A 180 12.68 5.14 8.57
N LEU A 181 13.48 4.76 7.58
CA LEU A 181 13.31 3.58 6.77
C LEU A 181 14.59 2.76 6.79
N ASP A 182 14.45 1.45 6.66
CA ASP A 182 15.56 0.52 6.55
C ASP A 182 15.54 -0.22 5.21
N ALA A 183 16.73 -0.57 4.72
CA ALA A 183 16.90 -1.17 3.42
C ALA A 183 16.39 -2.63 3.37
N ALA A 184 16.36 -3.34 4.49
CA ALA A 184 15.88 -4.72 4.52
C ALA A 184 14.36 -4.79 4.32
N SER A 185 13.60 -3.95 5.00
CA SER A 185 12.14 -3.85 4.82
C SER A 185 11.77 -3.40 3.41
N LEU A 186 12.49 -2.42 2.84
CA LEU A 186 12.24 -1.98 1.46
C LEU A 186 12.49 -3.09 0.43
N ARG A 187 13.56 -3.88 0.59
CA ARG A 187 13.81 -5.06 -0.26
C ARG A 187 12.68 -6.09 -0.16
N ARG A 188 12.20 -6.37 1.05
CA ARG A 188 11.05 -7.27 1.27
C ARG A 188 9.79 -6.74 0.57
N TYR A 189 9.54 -5.44 0.69
CA TYR A 189 8.38 -4.81 0.06
C TYR A 189 8.45 -4.86 -1.48
N PHE A 190 9.64 -4.71 -2.07
CA PHE A 190 9.82 -4.90 -3.50
C PHE A 190 9.69 -6.37 -3.94
N ALA A 191 10.19 -7.33 -3.15
CA ALA A 191 9.97 -8.75 -3.42
C ALA A 191 8.46 -9.12 -3.39
N TYR A 192 7.72 -8.57 -2.42
CA TYR A 192 6.25 -8.66 -2.40
C TYR A 192 5.61 -8.00 -3.63
N THR A 193 6.09 -6.81 -4.00
CA THR A 193 5.59 -6.03 -5.15
C THR A 193 5.69 -6.85 -6.43
N ASP A 194 6.83 -7.50 -6.68
CA ASP A 194 7.04 -8.31 -7.88
C ASP A 194 6.18 -9.57 -7.88
N TRP A 195 6.07 -10.24 -6.73
CA TRP A 195 5.16 -11.39 -6.59
C TRP A 195 3.70 -10.98 -6.87
N ALA A 196 3.26 -9.82 -6.35
CA ALA A 196 1.91 -9.33 -6.54
C ALA A 196 1.65 -8.92 -8.00
N ASP A 197 2.63 -8.29 -8.67
CA ASP A 197 2.56 -8.00 -10.10
C ASP A 197 2.46 -9.29 -10.93
N ALA A 198 3.27 -10.31 -10.61
CA ALA A 198 3.21 -11.60 -11.29
C ALA A 198 1.81 -12.25 -11.16
N LYS A 199 1.22 -12.26 -9.95
CA LYS A 199 -0.14 -12.77 -9.75
C LYS A 199 -1.20 -12.01 -10.56
N ILE A 200 -1.07 -10.69 -10.68
CA ILE A 200 -1.96 -9.88 -11.53
C ILE A 200 -1.80 -10.26 -13.00
N PHE A 201 -0.57 -10.38 -13.50
CA PHE A 201 -0.35 -10.78 -14.88
C PHE A 201 -0.79 -12.23 -15.15
N ASP A 202 -0.65 -13.13 -14.17
CA ASP A 202 -1.10 -14.52 -14.30
C ASP A 202 -2.62 -14.57 -14.42
N ALA A 203 -3.34 -13.85 -13.56
CA ALA A 203 -4.79 -13.73 -13.63
C ALA A 203 -5.26 -13.05 -14.92
N ALA A 204 -4.57 -11.99 -15.36
CA ALA A 204 -4.90 -11.29 -16.60
C ALA A 204 -4.58 -12.11 -17.86
N GLY A 205 -3.74 -13.15 -17.78
CA GLY A 205 -3.21 -13.87 -18.94
C GLY A 205 -4.26 -14.55 -19.82
N SER A 206 -5.49 -14.75 -19.33
CA SER A 206 -6.61 -15.26 -20.12
C SER A 206 -7.38 -14.20 -20.89
N LEU A 207 -7.10 -12.91 -20.67
CA LEU A 207 -7.81 -11.82 -21.34
C LEU A 207 -7.30 -11.64 -22.79
N PRO A 208 -8.20 -11.38 -23.75
CA PRO A 208 -7.79 -10.97 -25.08
C PRO A 208 -7.14 -9.57 -25.05
N ASN A 209 -6.27 -9.26 -26.02
CA ASN A 209 -5.51 -7.99 -26.01
C ASN A 209 -6.41 -6.74 -26.11
N ASP A 210 -7.59 -6.84 -26.72
CA ASP A 210 -8.57 -5.74 -26.78
C ASP A 210 -9.17 -5.39 -25.42
N ALA A 211 -9.14 -6.30 -24.43
CA ALA A 211 -9.51 -6.01 -23.05
C ALA A 211 -8.62 -4.90 -22.43
N LEU A 212 -7.40 -4.70 -22.95
CA LEU A 212 -6.49 -3.65 -22.46
C LEU A 212 -7.02 -2.23 -22.69
N SER A 213 -7.84 -2.03 -23.74
CA SER A 213 -8.40 -0.72 -24.10
C SER A 213 -9.85 -0.54 -23.66
N GLN A 214 -10.49 -1.58 -23.11
CA GLN A 214 -11.84 -1.48 -22.56
C GLN A 214 -11.91 -0.40 -21.47
N SER A 215 -12.97 0.40 -21.52
CA SER A 215 -13.18 1.52 -20.60
C SER A 215 -13.76 1.05 -19.26
N PHE A 216 -13.26 1.63 -18.17
CA PHE A 216 -13.71 1.40 -16.80
C PHE A 216 -13.85 2.71 -16.04
N GLU A 217 -14.83 2.80 -15.15
CA GLU A 217 -14.99 3.94 -14.22
C GLU A 217 -14.11 3.77 -12.97
N ILE A 218 -12.82 3.48 -13.16
CA ILE A 218 -11.84 3.32 -12.08
C ILE A 218 -10.41 3.55 -12.60
N GLY A 219 -9.54 4.05 -11.73
CA GLY A 219 -8.11 4.18 -12.01
C GLY A 219 -7.83 5.06 -13.22
N HIS A 220 -7.01 4.55 -14.15
CA HIS A 220 -6.65 5.23 -15.40
C HIS A 220 -7.59 4.91 -16.57
N GLY A 221 -8.76 4.36 -16.27
CA GLY A 221 -9.83 4.15 -17.23
C GLY A 221 -9.70 2.89 -18.09
N SER A 222 -8.56 2.19 -18.08
CA SER A 222 -8.42 0.87 -18.68
C SER A 222 -7.33 0.03 -18.00
N ILE A 223 -7.33 -1.28 -18.23
CA ILE A 223 -6.26 -2.18 -17.78
C ILE A 223 -4.92 -1.72 -18.36
N GLY A 224 -4.86 -1.51 -19.68
CA GLY A 224 -3.64 -1.09 -20.38
C GLY A 224 -3.10 0.26 -19.90
N ARG A 225 -3.96 1.27 -19.72
CA ARG A 225 -3.55 2.58 -19.19
C ARG A 225 -3.06 2.50 -17.74
N THR A 226 -3.69 1.64 -16.93
CA THR A 226 -3.27 1.45 -15.53
C THR A 226 -1.92 0.75 -15.44
N LEU A 227 -1.68 -0.29 -16.26
CA LEU A 227 -0.39 -0.96 -16.37
C LEU A 227 0.71 -0.04 -16.91
N ALA A 228 0.42 0.76 -17.94
CA ALA A 228 1.34 1.75 -18.46
C ALA A 228 1.72 2.79 -17.40
N HIS A 229 0.74 3.34 -16.68
CA HIS A 229 0.99 4.28 -15.59
C HIS A 229 1.88 3.69 -14.49
N MET A 230 1.61 2.44 -14.06
CA MET A 230 2.45 1.75 -13.09
C MET A 230 3.89 1.58 -13.60
N LEU A 231 4.05 1.10 -14.85
CA LEU A 231 5.35 0.91 -15.50
C LEU A 231 6.14 2.22 -15.59
N ASP A 232 5.48 3.29 -16.03
CA ASP A 232 6.07 4.61 -16.19
C ASP A 232 6.50 5.19 -14.84
N THR A 233 5.67 5.03 -13.82
CA THR A 233 6.00 5.44 -12.46
C THR A 233 7.24 4.70 -11.94
N HIS A 234 7.33 3.38 -12.18
CA HIS A 234 8.50 2.58 -11.81
C HIS A 234 9.75 3.04 -12.55
N ARG A 235 9.68 3.23 -13.87
CA ARG A 235 10.82 3.68 -14.68
C ARG A 235 11.31 5.05 -14.27
N TRP A 236 10.38 5.99 -14.14
CA TRP A 236 10.69 7.38 -13.81
C TRP A 236 11.37 7.49 -12.45
N TRP A 237 10.88 6.80 -11.41
CA TRP A 237 11.57 6.79 -10.12
C TRP A 237 12.93 6.13 -10.19
N CYS A 238 13.03 4.95 -10.79
CA CYS A 238 14.31 4.26 -10.97
C CYS A 238 15.34 5.15 -11.70
N GLU A 239 14.94 5.91 -12.72
CA GLU A 239 15.85 6.82 -13.43
C GLU A 239 16.28 8.01 -12.57
N ASN A 240 15.38 8.60 -11.80
CA ASN A 240 15.72 9.69 -10.87
C ASN A 240 16.62 9.21 -9.72
N TRP A 241 16.56 7.93 -9.32
CA TRP A 241 17.47 7.38 -8.32
C TRP A 241 18.94 7.39 -8.74
N HIS A 242 19.23 7.27 -10.04
CA HIS A 242 20.59 7.23 -10.59
C HIS A 242 21.08 8.58 -11.14
N THR A 243 20.24 9.61 -11.07
CA THR A 243 20.59 10.91 -11.62
C THR A 243 21.54 11.64 -10.66
N PRO A 244 22.66 12.23 -11.15
CA PRO A 244 23.60 12.97 -10.31
C PRO A 244 22.91 14.10 -9.53
N ASP A 245 23.43 14.42 -8.34
CA ASP A 245 22.87 15.44 -7.47
C ASP A 245 22.65 16.76 -8.23
N GLY A 246 21.38 17.19 -8.29
CA GLY A 246 20.96 18.45 -8.90
C GLY A 246 20.43 18.35 -10.34
N ALA A 247 20.67 17.26 -11.06
CA ALA A 247 20.03 17.03 -12.37
C ALA A 247 18.60 16.51 -12.18
N VAL A 248 17.69 16.93 -13.06
CA VAL A 248 16.29 16.51 -13.02
C VAL A 248 15.88 16.01 -14.40
N ARG A 249 15.18 14.88 -14.45
CA ARG A 249 14.72 14.28 -15.71
C ARG A 249 13.24 14.55 -15.92
N ASP A 250 12.90 14.83 -17.18
CA ASP A 250 11.52 14.92 -17.61
C ASP A 250 10.86 13.55 -17.60
N PHE A 251 9.57 13.55 -17.29
CA PHE A 251 8.75 12.37 -17.40
C PHE A 251 8.47 12.10 -18.87
N HIS A 252 8.95 10.96 -19.37
CA HIS A 252 8.62 10.45 -20.69
C HIS A 252 7.72 9.22 -20.51
N PRO A 253 6.41 9.32 -20.80
CA PRO A 253 5.54 8.15 -20.75
C PRO A 253 6.03 7.10 -21.75
N SER A 254 5.93 5.82 -21.39
CA SER A 254 6.29 4.76 -22.31
C SER A 254 5.32 4.67 -23.48
N ASP A 255 5.84 4.22 -24.62
CA ASP A 255 4.99 3.80 -25.72
C ASP A 255 4.00 2.74 -25.22
N ALA A 256 2.75 2.85 -25.66
CA ALA A 256 1.70 1.93 -25.22
C ALA A 256 2.06 0.51 -25.64
N ALA A 257 2.41 -0.34 -24.67
CA ALA A 257 2.59 -1.76 -24.93
C ALA A 257 1.30 -2.33 -25.54
N SER A 258 1.47 -3.15 -26.56
CA SER A 258 0.39 -3.67 -27.40
C SER A 258 -0.26 -4.94 -26.85
N SER A 259 0.34 -5.56 -25.83
CA SER A 259 -0.13 -6.82 -25.25
C SER A 259 0.27 -6.99 -23.77
N LEU A 260 -0.45 -7.88 -23.07
CA LEU A 260 -0.12 -8.27 -21.69
C LEU A 260 1.26 -8.92 -21.56
N ARG A 261 1.66 -9.69 -22.59
CA ARG A 261 2.99 -10.31 -22.64
C ARG A 261 4.08 -9.23 -22.66
N GLU A 262 3.93 -8.24 -23.53
CA GLU A 262 4.88 -7.14 -23.64
C GLU A 262 4.95 -6.35 -22.33
N PHE A 263 3.81 -6.04 -21.69
CA PHE A 263 3.81 -5.44 -20.36
C PHE A 263 4.60 -6.28 -19.35
N ARG A 264 4.33 -7.59 -19.26
CA ARG A 264 5.06 -8.48 -18.32
C ARG A 264 6.57 -8.43 -18.54
N GLU A 265 7.02 -8.46 -19.80
CA GLU A 265 8.45 -8.37 -20.14
C GLU A 265 9.05 -7.00 -19.77
N LEU A 266 8.32 -5.90 -20.00
CA LEU A 266 8.76 -4.55 -19.65
C LEU A 266 8.82 -4.35 -18.13
N PHE A 267 7.87 -4.90 -17.36
CA PHE A 267 7.90 -4.91 -15.90
C PHE A 267 9.09 -5.71 -15.37
N ALA A 268 9.33 -6.91 -15.90
CA ALA A 268 10.48 -7.74 -15.49
C ALA A 268 11.83 -7.02 -15.74
N ARG A 269 12.00 -6.38 -16.90
CA ARG A 269 13.20 -5.57 -17.20
C ARG A 269 13.35 -4.40 -16.24
N THR A 270 12.24 -3.76 -15.88
CA THR A 270 12.24 -2.60 -14.96
C THR A 270 12.55 -3.04 -13.53
N ALA A 271 12.00 -4.17 -13.08
CA ALA A 271 12.30 -4.78 -11.79
C ALA A 271 13.79 -5.17 -11.68
N ALA A 272 14.38 -5.78 -12.72
CA ALA A 272 15.81 -6.10 -12.72
C ALA A 272 16.70 -4.86 -12.52
N ARG A 273 16.44 -3.75 -13.24
CA ARG A 273 17.16 -2.48 -13.07
C ARG A 273 16.99 -1.90 -11.66
N ARG A 274 15.77 -1.98 -11.11
CA ARG A 274 15.46 -1.56 -9.74
C ARG A 274 16.25 -2.39 -8.72
N ASP A 275 16.30 -3.71 -8.91
CA ASP A 275 16.97 -4.63 -7.99
C ASP A 275 18.49 -4.42 -7.99
N ASP A 276 19.08 -4.08 -9.13
CA ASP A 276 20.47 -3.65 -9.21
C ASP A 276 20.74 -2.43 -8.29
N SER A 277 19.79 -1.49 -8.22
CA SER A 277 19.86 -0.33 -7.31
C SER A 277 19.76 -0.74 -5.85
N LEU A 278 18.96 -1.77 -5.54
CA LEU A 278 18.69 -2.23 -4.18
C LEU A 278 19.81 -3.11 -3.61
N ARG A 279 20.57 -3.83 -4.45
CA ARG A 279 21.62 -4.77 -3.97
C ARG A 279 22.70 -4.08 -3.13
N GLY A 280 23.10 -2.87 -3.49
CA GLY A 280 24.10 -2.09 -2.75
C GLY A 280 23.55 -1.09 -1.73
N CYS A 281 22.23 -0.91 -1.66
CA CYS A 281 21.61 0.17 -0.89
C CYS A 281 21.70 -0.07 0.64
N SER A 282 22.42 0.78 1.35
CA SER A 282 22.49 0.79 2.81
C SER A 282 21.42 1.72 3.42
N ASN A 283 21.23 1.65 4.75
CA ASN A 283 20.32 2.57 5.44
C ASN A 283 20.76 4.04 5.32
N ALA A 284 22.07 4.29 5.17
CA ALA A 284 22.60 5.63 4.93
C ALA A 284 22.20 6.15 3.54
N ASP A 285 22.25 5.29 2.52
CA ASP A 285 21.88 5.65 1.15
C ASP A 285 20.40 6.05 1.05
N LEU A 286 19.54 5.49 1.88
CA LEU A 286 18.11 5.85 1.92
C LEU A 286 17.86 7.32 2.27
N GLN A 287 18.81 8.00 2.91
CA GLN A 287 18.71 9.42 3.27
C GLN A 287 19.13 10.35 2.12
N ARG A 288 19.77 9.81 1.07
CA ARG A 288 20.16 10.60 -0.10
C ARG A 288 18.94 11.27 -0.71
N ARG A 289 19.08 12.53 -1.10
CA ARG A 289 18.00 13.32 -1.69
C ARG A 289 17.84 12.97 -3.17
N VAL A 290 16.61 12.65 -3.57
CA VAL A 290 16.20 12.41 -4.95
C VAL A 290 15.35 13.59 -5.39
N ARG A 291 15.76 14.25 -6.47
CA ARG A 291 14.99 15.31 -7.13
C ARG A 291 14.26 14.77 -8.34
N ALA A 292 13.03 15.21 -8.55
CA ALA A 292 12.22 14.82 -9.69
C ALA A 292 11.34 15.99 -10.16
N ARG A 293 11.22 16.22 -11.48
CA ARG A 293 10.42 17.30 -12.06
C ARG A 293 9.08 16.75 -12.50
N ARG A 294 8.01 17.30 -11.93
CA ARG A 294 6.65 17.01 -12.38
C ARG A 294 6.36 17.71 -13.70
N GLY A 295 5.31 17.26 -14.39
CA GLY A 295 4.84 17.90 -15.63
C GLY A 295 4.37 19.35 -15.48
N ASP A 296 4.18 19.87 -14.26
CA ASP A 296 3.91 21.29 -13.97
C ASP A 296 5.19 22.10 -13.67
N GLU A 297 6.35 21.58 -14.10
CA GLU A 297 7.70 22.11 -13.89
C GLU A 297 8.17 22.20 -12.42
N ARG A 298 7.32 21.82 -11.46
CA ARG A 298 7.72 21.82 -10.04
C ARG A 298 8.72 20.70 -9.79
N THR A 299 9.84 21.06 -9.16
CA THR A 299 10.80 20.08 -8.64
C THR A 299 10.35 19.63 -7.26
N LEU A 300 10.16 18.32 -7.12
CA LEU A 300 9.98 17.65 -5.85
C LEU A 300 11.32 17.13 -5.35
N GLU A 301 11.50 17.09 -4.04
CA GLU A 301 12.68 16.50 -3.43
C GLU A 301 12.30 15.64 -2.22
N PHE A 302 12.72 14.38 -2.21
CA PHE A 302 12.45 13.42 -1.15
C PHE A 302 13.68 12.59 -0.82
N ALA A 303 13.70 11.90 0.32
CA ALA A 303 14.74 10.92 0.60
C ALA A 303 14.52 9.68 -0.30
N LEU A 304 15.62 9.04 -0.74
CA LEU A 304 15.58 7.86 -1.60
C LEU A 304 14.61 6.80 -1.05
N GLY A 305 14.70 6.50 0.25
CA GLY A 305 13.81 5.53 0.89
C GLY A 305 12.32 5.92 0.80
N GLU A 306 11.99 7.21 0.91
CA GLU A 306 10.61 7.70 0.82
C GLU A 306 10.03 7.44 -0.57
N THR A 307 10.84 7.64 -1.61
CA THR A 307 10.45 7.37 -3.01
C THR A 307 10.32 5.87 -3.28
N MET A 308 11.16 5.04 -2.67
CA MET A 308 11.08 3.58 -2.75
C MET A 308 9.82 3.03 -2.08
N LEU A 309 9.52 3.49 -0.86
CA LEU A 309 8.32 3.10 -0.14
C LEU A 309 7.06 3.54 -0.90
N GLN A 310 7.04 4.78 -1.40
CA GLN A 310 5.97 5.28 -2.25
C GLN A 310 5.70 4.34 -3.41
N LEU A 311 6.73 3.90 -4.12
CA LEU A 311 6.57 3.07 -5.30
C LEU A 311 5.84 1.76 -4.99
N CYS A 312 6.18 1.14 -3.85
CA CYS A 312 5.53 -0.09 -3.40
C CYS A 312 4.05 0.13 -3.05
N LEU A 313 3.75 1.15 -2.23
CA LEU A 313 2.37 1.46 -1.80
C LEU A 313 1.50 1.90 -2.99
N HIS A 314 2.05 2.70 -3.89
CA HIS A 314 1.39 3.14 -5.12
C HIS A 314 1.06 1.96 -6.05
N GLY A 315 2.00 1.01 -6.17
CA GLY A 315 1.75 -0.25 -6.85
C GLY A 315 0.57 -1.01 -6.23
N THR A 316 0.51 -1.14 -4.89
CA THR A 316 -0.61 -1.80 -4.20
C THR A 316 -1.95 -1.11 -4.51
N HIS A 317 -1.97 0.22 -4.52
CA HIS A 317 -3.16 1.00 -4.89
C HIS A 317 -3.66 0.65 -6.30
N HIS A 318 -2.78 0.64 -7.30
CA HIS A 318 -3.18 0.35 -8.68
C HIS A 318 -3.49 -1.13 -8.92
N ARG A 319 -2.83 -2.06 -8.22
CA ARG A 319 -3.22 -3.49 -8.24
C ARG A 319 -4.63 -3.71 -7.71
N ALA A 320 -5.08 -2.95 -6.72
CA ALA A 320 -6.47 -3.00 -6.26
C ALA A 320 -7.46 -2.58 -7.36
N GLN A 321 -7.10 -1.59 -8.16
CA GLN A 321 -7.91 -1.16 -9.31
C GLN A 321 -7.93 -2.22 -10.40
N LEU A 322 -6.77 -2.79 -10.75
CA LEU A 322 -6.65 -3.89 -11.70
C LEU A 322 -7.46 -5.11 -11.26
N ALA A 323 -7.39 -5.50 -9.99
CA ALA A 323 -8.20 -6.59 -9.42
C ALA A 323 -9.71 -6.35 -9.61
N ASN A 324 -10.16 -5.10 -9.48
CA ASN A 324 -11.55 -4.76 -9.78
C ASN A 324 -11.88 -4.87 -11.27
N MET A 325 -10.99 -4.40 -12.16
CA MET A 325 -11.18 -4.52 -13.61
C MET A 325 -11.22 -5.99 -14.06
N LEU A 326 -10.35 -6.85 -13.52
CA LEU A 326 -10.35 -8.29 -13.77
C LEU A 326 -11.69 -8.93 -13.38
N ARG A 327 -12.23 -8.57 -12.21
CA ARG A 327 -13.53 -9.07 -11.75
C ARG A 327 -14.66 -8.70 -12.71
N GLN A 328 -14.64 -7.51 -13.29
CA GLN A 328 -15.63 -7.07 -14.28
C GLN A 328 -15.52 -7.84 -15.61
N HIS A 329 -14.39 -8.49 -15.87
CA HIS A 329 -14.22 -9.47 -16.94
C HIS A 329 -14.53 -10.92 -16.52
N HIS A 330 -15.17 -11.12 -15.37
CA HIS A 330 -15.42 -12.45 -14.79
C HIS A 330 -14.15 -13.26 -14.52
N VAL A 331 -12.99 -12.61 -14.41
CA VAL A 331 -11.75 -13.22 -13.97
C VAL A 331 -11.68 -13.09 -12.45
N ALA A 332 -11.44 -14.21 -11.76
CA ALA A 332 -11.23 -14.19 -10.33
C ALA A 332 -9.96 -13.37 -10.00
N PRO A 333 -10.06 -12.27 -9.23
CA PRO A 333 -8.88 -11.50 -8.88
C PRO A 333 -7.95 -12.35 -7.99
N PRO A 334 -6.63 -12.24 -8.17
CA PRO A 334 -5.68 -12.97 -7.34
C PRO A 334 -5.75 -12.48 -5.88
N ARG A 335 -5.43 -13.36 -4.94
CA ARG A 335 -5.20 -12.97 -3.54
C ARG A 335 -3.83 -12.30 -3.43
N LEU A 336 -3.79 -11.07 -2.94
CA LEU A 336 -2.58 -10.23 -2.92
C LEU A 336 -2.10 -9.89 -1.50
N ASP A 337 -2.59 -10.60 -0.49
CA ASP A 337 -2.22 -10.33 0.90
C ASP A 337 -0.75 -10.63 1.17
N LEU A 338 -0.05 -9.66 1.77
CA LEU A 338 1.38 -9.80 2.09
C LEU A 338 1.67 -11.01 3.00
N VAL A 339 0.76 -11.36 3.91
CA VAL A 339 0.90 -12.59 4.73
C VAL A 339 0.83 -13.87 3.90
N LEU A 340 0.14 -13.89 2.75
CA LEU A 340 0.16 -15.04 1.84
C LEU A 340 1.48 -15.12 1.11
N TRP A 341 2.01 -13.99 0.63
CA TRP A 341 3.34 -13.93 0.03
C TRP A 341 4.42 -14.44 1.01
N SER A 342 4.42 -13.96 2.25
CA SER A 342 5.36 -14.40 3.29
C SER A 342 5.29 -15.92 3.51
N ARG A 343 4.10 -16.53 3.43
CA ARG A 343 3.92 -17.99 3.51
C ARG A 343 4.34 -18.75 2.26
N GLU A 344 4.17 -18.18 1.07
CA GLU A 344 4.50 -18.86 -0.18
C GLU A 344 5.99 -18.82 -0.48
N VAL A 345 6.67 -17.75 -0.07
CA VAL A 345 8.04 -17.43 -0.51
C VAL A 345 9.06 -17.54 0.61
N GLU A 346 8.65 -17.35 1.87
CA GLU A 346 9.58 -17.29 3.01
C GLU A 346 9.41 -18.43 4.03
N SER A 347 8.48 -19.36 3.77
CA SER A 347 8.22 -20.54 4.60
C SER A 347 9.31 -21.60 4.51
#